data_AF-A0A2R5GW20-F1
#
_entry.id   AF-A0A2R5GW20-F1
#
_cell.length_a   1.000
_cell.length_b   1.000
_cell.length_c   1.000
_cell.angle_alpha   90.00
_cell.angle_beta   90.00
_cell.angle_gamma   90.00
#
_symmetry.space_group_name_H-M   'P 1'
#
loop_
_entity.id
_entity.type
_entity.pdbx_description
1 polymer ?
#
loop_
_entity_poly.entity_id
_entity_poly.type
_entity_poly.pdbx_seq_one_letter_code
_entity_poly.pdbx_strand_id
1 'polypeptide(L)'
;GAAATLSTRDVRASFSNHGPCVDVFAPGLDVAGAGLDGYESRSGTSAAAAIVAGIAAQMLEKNESPEDAREELLQMSVPIGPHGAPDPDGAWRFAVVREVEDEDEDDVGTAVCYNATCVEHAASLFGPSLADTRVTAEIYALTGFNRRLCRNPPRRDQRSMKGKIVLVKRGKCRFFEKVRRAQQAGALAVLFYTDNKLASPSYAGSGVVRIPSAMIRSEAALDMRRRATAVSMGPSE
;
A
#
# COMPACT_ATOMS: atom_id res chain seq x y z
N GLY A 1 -14.36 -6.09 -11.90
CA GLY A 1 -14.05 -5.66 -13.28
C GLY A 1 -13.72 -4.19 -13.36
N ALA A 2 -13.22 -3.74 -14.52
CA ALA A 2 -12.90 -2.33 -14.79
C ALA A 2 -14.09 -1.57 -15.40
N ALA A 3 -14.25 -0.30 -15.02
CA ALA A 3 -15.31 0.59 -15.48
C ALA A 3 -14.75 1.90 -16.01
N ALA A 4 -15.52 2.58 -16.86
CA ALA A 4 -15.06 3.73 -17.65
C ALA A 4 -15.38 5.07 -16.99
N THR A 5 -14.46 6.01 -17.14
CA THR A 5 -14.60 7.38 -16.68
C THR A 5 -14.31 8.37 -17.80
N LEU A 6 -14.80 9.59 -17.60
CA LEU A 6 -14.46 10.75 -18.43
C LEU A 6 -12.97 11.02 -18.26
N SER A 7 -12.25 11.13 -19.37
CA SER A 7 -10.81 11.41 -19.39
C SER A 7 -10.42 12.74 -18.72
N THR A 8 -11.36 13.69 -18.60
CA THR A 8 -11.07 15.07 -18.20
C THR A 8 -11.56 15.48 -16.82
N ARG A 9 -12.33 14.65 -16.11
CA ARG A 9 -12.98 15.07 -14.84
C ARG A 9 -13.05 14.00 -13.76
N ASP A 10 -12.44 12.82 -14.00
CA ASP A 10 -12.52 11.67 -13.10
C ASP A 10 -13.97 11.28 -12.69
N VAL A 11 -14.95 11.60 -13.55
CA VAL A 11 -16.36 11.26 -13.35
C VAL A 11 -16.68 9.98 -14.11
N ARG A 12 -17.53 9.12 -13.57
CA ARG A 12 -18.05 7.94 -14.29
C ARG A 12 -18.68 8.35 -15.63
N ALA A 13 -18.28 7.70 -16.72
CA ALA A 13 -18.91 7.91 -18.01
C ALA A 13 -20.37 7.41 -17.96
N SER A 14 -21.30 8.11 -18.63
CA SER A 14 -22.74 7.79 -18.56
C SER A 14 -23.05 6.34 -18.94
N PHE A 15 -22.34 5.78 -19.92
CA PHE A 15 -22.45 4.41 -20.40
C PHE A 15 -21.76 3.36 -19.51
N SER A 16 -20.98 3.77 -18.51
CA SER A 16 -20.17 2.84 -17.73
C SER A 16 -21.01 2.01 -16.78
N ASN A 17 -20.66 0.73 -16.65
CA ASN A 17 -21.17 -0.14 -15.59
C ASN A 17 -20.84 0.44 -14.19
N HIS A 18 -21.69 0.10 -13.21
CA HIS A 18 -21.60 0.50 -11.82
C HIS A 18 -22.19 -0.59 -10.92
N GLY A 19 -21.80 -0.64 -9.65
CA GLY A 19 -22.28 -1.61 -8.66
C GLY A 19 -21.15 -2.44 -8.02
N PRO A 20 -21.49 -3.38 -7.12
CA PRO A 20 -20.52 -4.07 -6.25
C PRO A 20 -19.51 -4.97 -6.97
N CYS A 21 -19.75 -5.30 -8.25
CA CYS A 21 -18.84 -6.10 -9.08
C CYS A 21 -17.78 -5.26 -9.82
N VAL A 22 -17.85 -3.93 -9.71
CA VAL A 22 -16.84 -3.03 -10.25
C VAL A 22 -15.75 -2.83 -9.20
N ASP A 23 -14.53 -3.22 -9.55
CA ASP A 23 -13.38 -3.15 -8.63
C ASP A 23 -12.65 -1.80 -8.74
N VAL A 24 -12.56 -1.28 -9.97
CA VAL A 24 -11.74 -0.12 -10.31
C VAL A 24 -12.25 0.58 -11.57
N PHE A 25 -11.94 1.86 -11.69
CA PHE A 25 -12.26 2.73 -12.81
C PHE A 25 -10.97 3.18 -13.51
N ALA A 26 -11.05 3.37 -14.81
CA ALA A 26 -9.97 3.95 -15.61
C ALA A 26 -10.58 4.79 -16.74
N PRO A 27 -9.77 5.66 -17.40
CA PRO A 27 -10.24 6.44 -18.54
C PRO A 27 -10.88 5.54 -19.60
N GLY A 28 -12.07 5.89 -20.05
CA GLY A 28 -12.80 5.11 -21.05
C GLY A 28 -13.67 5.93 -21.99
N LEU A 29 -13.73 7.26 -21.82
CA LEU A 29 -14.31 8.17 -22.81
C LEU A 29 -13.19 8.81 -23.63
N ASP A 30 -13.34 8.79 -24.95
CA ASP A 30 -12.47 9.43 -25.94
C ASP A 30 -10.99 9.06 -25.73
N VAL A 31 -10.74 7.77 -25.53
CA VAL A 31 -9.39 7.22 -25.37
C VAL A 31 -8.79 7.03 -26.75
N ALA A 32 -7.72 7.76 -27.04
CA ALA A 32 -6.93 7.61 -28.25
C ALA A 32 -6.12 6.30 -28.23
N GLY A 33 -6.15 5.55 -29.32
CA GLY A 33 -5.40 4.31 -29.51
C GLY A 33 -5.04 4.10 -30.97
N ALA A 34 -4.26 3.04 -31.25
CA ALA A 34 -3.91 2.67 -32.61
C ALA A 34 -5.14 2.13 -33.37
N GLY A 35 -5.38 2.69 -34.55
CA GLY A 35 -6.33 2.22 -35.57
C GLY A 35 -5.60 1.71 -36.81
N LEU A 36 -6.35 1.17 -37.77
CA LEU A 36 -5.77 0.61 -39.00
C LEU A 36 -5.06 1.67 -39.86
N ASP A 37 -5.53 2.92 -39.79
CA ASP A 37 -5.03 4.05 -40.59
C ASP A 37 -4.44 5.18 -39.72
N GLY A 38 -3.96 4.86 -38.51
CA GLY A 38 -3.30 5.84 -37.63
C GLY A 38 -3.82 5.79 -36.20
N TYR A 39 -4.24 6.93 -35.65
CA TYR A 39 -4.81 7.03 -34.31
C TYR A 39 -6.31 7.25 -34.36
N GLU A 40 -7.05 6.50 -33.57
CA GLU A 40 -8.50 6.64 -33.41
C GLU A 40 -8.85 6.84 -31.94
N SER A 41 -9.83 7.71 -31.67
CA SER A 41 -10.40 7.86 -30.33
C SER A 41 -11.65 7.01 -30.21
N ARG A 42 -11.71 6.17 -29.17
CA ARG A 42 -12.86 5.30 -28.90
C ARG A 42 -13.32 5.43 -27.45
N SER A 43 -14.62 5.20 -27.27
CA SER A 43 -15.28 5.27 -25.96
C SER A 43 -15.86 3.90 -25.60
N GLY A 44 -15.51 3.39 -24.42
CA GLY A 44 -16.00 2.12 -23.93
C GLY A 44 -15.28 1.63 -22.67
N THR A 45 -15.95 0.77 -21.91
CA THR A 45 -15.33 0.06 -20.78
C THR A 45 -14.23 -0.90 -21.22
N SER A 46 -14.21 -1.29 -22.50
CA SER A 46 -13.11 -2.06 -23.11
C SER A 46 -11.79 -1.28 -23.11
N ALA A 47 -11.83 0.04 -23.34
CA ALA A 47 -10.65 0.89 -23.26
C ALA A 47 -10.14 0.99 -21.81
N ALA A 48 -11.06 1.21 -20.85
CA ALA A 48 -10.73 1.19 -19.43
C ALA A 48 -10.14 -0.16 -18.98
N ALA A 49 -10.69 -1.27 -19.46
CA ALA A 49 -10.16 -2.61 -19.19
C ALA A 49 -8.77 -2.82 -19.79
N ALA A 50 -8.50 -2.32 -21.01
CA ALA A 50 -7.19 -2.40 -21.63
C ALA A 50 -6.13 -1.60 -20.83
N ILE A 51 -6.48 -0.42 -20.34
CA ILE A 51 -5.61 0.37 -19.45
C ILE A 51 -5.29 -0.44 -18.18
N VAL A 52 -6.30 -0.92 -17.46
CA VAL A 52 -6.12 -1.72 -16.23
C VAL A 52 -5.31 -2.99 -16.50
N ALA A 53 -5.49 -3.63 -17.66
CA ALA A 53 -4.69 -4.78 -18.07
C ALA A 53 -3.21 -4.43 -18.28
N GLY A 54 -2.92 -3.27 -18.88
CA GLY A 54 -1.55 -2.76 -19.02
C GLY A 54 -0.88 -2.50 -17.66
N ILE A 55 -1.61 -1.93 -16.71
CA ILE A 55 -1.14 -1.71 -15.33
C ILE A 55 -0.82 -3.05 -14.66
N ALA A 56 -1.75 -4.01 -14.75
CA ALA A 56 -1.55 -5.34 -14.20
C ALA A 56 -0.38 -6.06 -14.86
N ALA A 57 -0.16 -5.88 -16.17
CA ALA A 57 0.98 -6.47 -16.87
C ALA A 57 2.33 -5.97 -16.31
N GLN A 58 2.46 -4.68 -15.98
CA GLN A 58 3.68 -4.14 -15.35
C GLN A 58 3.93 -4.74 -13.96
N MET A 59 2.88 -5.02 -13.19
CA MET A 59 3.02 -5.69 -11.89
C MET A 59 3.47 -7.15 -12.05
N LEU A 60 2.89 -7.86 -13.01
CA LEU A 60 3.27 -9.24 -13.32
C LEU A 60 4.71 -9.33 -13.83
N GLU A 61 5.22 -8.34 -14.56
CA GLU A 61 6.61 -8.25 -14.98
C GLU A 61 7.58 -8.22 -13.79
N LYS A 62 7.19 -7.60 -12.68
CA LYS A 62 7.94 -7.59 -11.41
C LYS A 62 7.86 -8.92 -10.63
N ASN A 63 7.41 -10.00 -11.26
CA ASN A 63 7.23 -11.34 -10.69
C ASN A 63 6.25 -11.37 -9.49
N GLU A 64 5.25 -10.46 -9.50
CA GLU A 64 4.14 -10.52 -8.57
C GLU A 64 3.11 -11.57 -8.99
N SER A 65 2.44 -12.22 -8.02
CA SER A 65 1.32 -13.10 -8.33
C SER A 65 0.12 -12.28 -8.85
N PRO A 66 -0.78 -12.84 -9.67
CA PRO A 66 -1.99 -12.14 -10.10
C PRO A 66 -2.83 -11.60 -8.94
N GLU A 67 -2.84 -12.30 -7.81
CA GLU A 67 -3.48 -11.86 -6.58
C GLU A 67 -2.79 -10.65 -5.96
N ASP A 68 -1.45 -10.64 -5.91
CA ASP A 68 -0.66 -9.53 -5.38
C ASP A 68 -0.77 -8.30 -6.29
N ALA A 69 -0.70 -8.47 -7.61
CA ALA A 69 -0.90 -7.41 -8.60
C ALA A 69 -2.28 -6.77 -8.47
N ARG A 70 -3.34 -7.58 -8.33
CA ARG A 70 -4.69 -7.06 -8.07
C ARG A 70 -4.75 -6.26 -6.77
N GLU A 71 -4.07 -6.73 -5.72
CA GLU A 71 -4.04 -6.04 -4.43
C GLU A 71 -3.28 -4.72 -4.48
N GLU A 72 -2.12 -4.69 -5.13
CA GLU A 72 -1.32 -3.50 -5.34
C GLU A 72 -2.08 -2.46 -6.16
N LEU A 73 -2.71 -2.88 -7.26
CA LEU A 73 -3.57 -2.03 -8.07
C LEU A 73 -4.68 -1.38 -7.24
N LEU A 74 -5.34 -2.14 -6.36
CA LEU A 74 -6.39 -1.63 -5.47
C LEU A 74 -5.86 -0.71 -4.36
N GLN A 75 -4.60 -0.88 -3.96
CA GLN A 75 -3.93 -0.06 -2.94
C GLN A 75 -3.44 1.27 -3.52
N MET A 76 -2.93 1.27 -4.74
CA MET A 76 -2.53 2.48 -5.47
C MET A 76 -3.72 3.26 -6.01
N SER A 77 -4.89 2.62 -6.09
CA SER A 77 -6.09 3.28 -6.60
C SER A 77 -6.60 4.37 -5.65
N VAL A 78 -6.91 5.54 -6.21
CA VAL A 78 -7.43 6.69 -5.46
C VAL A 78 -8.93 6.50 -5.17
N PRO A 79 -9.38 6.59 -3.90
CA PRO A 79 -10.79 6.52 -3.56
C PRO A 79 -11.50 7.84 -3.88
N ILE A 80 -12.65 7.81 -4.57
CA ILE A 80 -13.44 9.02 -4.86
C ILE A 80 -14.54 9.24 -3.82
N GLY A 81 -14.58 10.47 -3.29
CA GLY A 81 -15.75 11.16 -2.72
C GLY A 81 -15.81 12.59 -3.30
N PRO A 82 -16.97 13.28 -3.28
CA PRO A 82 -17.64 13.80 -4.47
C PRO A 82 -17.16 15.17 -4.99
N HIS A 83 -17.10 15.30 -6.33
CA HIS A 83 -17.80 16.33 -7.14
C HIS A 83 -17.93 15.87 -8.61
N GLY A 84 -19.00 15.18 -8.98
CA GLY A 84 -20.21 14.93 -8.20
C GLY A 84 -21.12 13.94 -8.93
N ALA A 85 -21.99 13.17 -8.27
CA ALA A 85 -22.57 13.28 -6.95
C ALA A 85 -22.65 11.86 -6.29
N PRO A 86 -23.38 11.64 -5.18
CA PRO A 86 -23.06 10.63 -4.16
C PRO A 86 -23.15 9.17 -4.63
N ASP A 87 -22.20 8.38 -4.16
CA ASP A 87 -22.29 6.93 -4.12
C ASP A 87 -23.08 6.50 -2.86
N PRO A 88 -24.29 5.94 -2.99
CA PRO A 88 -25.03 5.41 -1.85
C PRO A 88 -24.41 4.11 -1.28
N ASP A 89 -23.50 3.46 -2.01
CA ASP A 89 -22.98 2.11 -1.68
C ASP A 89 -21.52 2.12 -1.17
N GLY A 90 -20.79 3.21 -1.37
CA GLY A 90 -19.47 3.48 -0.79
C GLY A 90 -18.33 2.62 -1.32
N ALA A 91 -17.70 3.05 -2.42
CA ALA A 91 -16.25 3.28 -2.59
C ALA A 91 -15.77 2.97 -4.03
N TRP A 92 -16.01 3.90 -4.96
CA TRP A 92 -15.36 3.90 -6.27
C TRP A 92 -13.83 4.13 -6.15
N ARG A 93 -13.04 3.44 -6.97
CA ARG A 93 -11.56 3.49 -6.99
C ARG A 93 -11.06 3.78 -8.40
N PHE A 94 -10.18 4.75 -8.59
CA PHE A 94 -9.50 4.96 -9.87
C PHE A 94 -8.15 4.25 -9.92
N ALA A 95 -7.91 3.47 -10.96
CA ALA A 95 -6.59 2.93 -11.25
C ALA A 95 -5.68 4.11 -11.64
N VAL A 96 -4.74 4.43 -10.76
CA VAL A 96 -3.70 5.43 -11.05
C VAL A 96 -2.40 4.67 -11.25
N VAL A 97 -1.80 4.85 -12.43
CA VAL A 97 -0.36 4.67 -12.57
C VAL A 97 0.22 6.00 -12.18
N ARG A 98 0.85 6.09 -11.01
CA ARG A 98 1.91 7.09 -10.88
C ARG A 98 3.05 6.57 -11.73
N GLU A 99 3.64 7.44 -12.55
CA GLU A 99 5.01 7.23 -12.96
C GLU A 99 5.78 6.92 -11.69
N VAL A 100 6.26 5.68 -11.60
CA VAL A 100 7.32 5.34 -10.67
C VAL A 100 8.49 6.11 -11.26
N GLU A 101 8.71 7.33 -10.80
CA GLU A 101 10.04 7.90 -10.83
C GLU A 101 10.95 6.79 -10.30
N ASP A 102 11.91 6.39 -11.11
CA ASP A 102 12.78 5.25 -10.87
C ASP A 102 13.20 5.20 -9.39
N GLU A 103 13.17 3.99 -8.83
CA GLU A 103 13.46 3.66 -7.43
C GLU A 103 14.94 3.92 -7.06
N ASP A 104 15.42 5.14 -7.28
CA ASP A 104 16.72 5.68 -6.90
C ASP A 104 16.54 6.94 -6.02
N GLU A 105 15.51 6.98 -5.17
CA GLU A 105 15.76 7.55 -3.83
C GLU A 105 16.25 6.37 -3.00
N ASP A 106 17.57 6.15 -3.06
CA ASP A 106 18.29 5.74 -1.86
C ASP A 106 17.57 6.38 -0.65
N ASP A 107 17.27 5.61 0.38
CA ASP A 107 16.77 6.12 1.66
C ASP A 107 17.92 6.94 2.31
N VAL A 108 18.44 7.97 1.63
CA VAL A 108 19.66 8.73 1.93
C VAL A 108 19.34 9.52 3.18
N GLY A 109 19.66 8.93 4.32
CA GLY A 109 19.43 9.56 5.60
C GLY A 109 18.52 8.80 6.54
N THR A 110 17.97 7.62 6.20
CA THR A 110 17.24 6.78 7.16
C THR A 110 17.77 5.35 7.25
N ALA A 111 17.55 4.71 8.40
CA ALA A 111 18.06 3.38 8.66
C ALA A 111 17.13 2.58 9.60
N VAL A 112 17.01 1.28 9.33
CA VAL A 112 16.45 0.30 10.25
C VAL A 112 17.55 -0.65 10.71
N CYS A 113 17.90 -0.62 12.01
CA CYS A 113 19.06 -1.33 12.53
C CYS A 113 18.77 -2.12 13.81
N TYR A 114 19.57 -3.15 14.05
CA TYR A 114 19.58 -3.97 15.27
C TYR A 114 20.96 -4.56 15.46
N ASN A 115 21.47 -4.63 16.70
CA ASN A 115 22.80 -5.20 17.00
C ASN A 115 23.92 -4.72 16.05
N ALA A 116 23.97 -3.41 15.75
CA ALA A 116 24.90 -2.80 14.78
C ALA A 116 24.79 -3.30 13.32
N THR A 117 23.74 -4.04 12.98
CA THR A 117 23.39 -4.45 11.61
C THR A 117 22.21 -3.60 11.13
N CYS A 118 22.38 -2.90 10.02
CA CYS A 118 21.27 -2.21 9.34
C CYS A 118 20.78 -3.05 8.17
N VAL A 119 19.48 -2.99 7.91
CA VAL A 119 18.83 -3.76 6.85
C VAL A 119 18.25 -2.83 5.82
N GLU A 120 18.18 -3.30 4.58
CA GLU A 120 17.44 -2.64 3.52
C GLU A 120 15.97 -2.51 3.91
N HIS A 121 15.41 -1.32 3.70
CA HIS A 121 14.04 -1.00 4.03
C HIS A 121 13.43 -0.03 3.02
N ALA A 122 12.11 0.07 3.04
CA ALA A 122 11.35 1.09 2.33
C ALA A 122 10.46 1.84 3.33
N ALA A 123 10.67 3.14 3.51
CA ALA A 123 9.85 3.97 4.37
C ALA A 123 8.37 4.02 3.89
N SER A 124 7.43 4.17 4.83
CA SER A 124 6.01 4.33 4.45
C SER A 124 5.75 5.72 3.92
N LEU A 125 4.90 5.84 2.89
CA LEU A 125 4.46 7.12 2.31
C LEU A 125 3.39 7.83 3.17
N PHE A 126 3.24 7.43 4.43
CA PHE A 126 2.23 7.95 5.35
C PHE A 126 2.65 7.81 6.80
N GLY A 127 2.06 8.65 7.65
CA GLY A 127 2.50 8.79 9.04
C GLY A 127 3.76 9.66 9.15
N PRO A 128 4.37 9.71 10.34
CA PRO A 128 5.61 10.44 10.56
C PRO A 128 6.75 9.91 9.68
N SER A 129 7.51 10.82 9.08
CA SER A 129 8.71 10.50 8.29
C SER A 129 9.80 9.90 9.18
N LEU A 130 10.49 8.87 8.68
CA LEU A 130 11.68 8.32 9.35
C LEU A 130 12.88 9.26 9.29
N ALA A 131 12.92 10.22 8.36
CA ALA A 131 13.96 11.25 8.30
C ALA A 131 13.88 12.24 9.47
N ASP A 132 12.72 12.36 10.12
CA ASP A 132 12.51 13.28 11.24
C ASP A 132 12.19 12.56 12.57
N THR A 133 11.98 11.25 12.52
CA THR A 133 11.48 10.47 13.66
C THR A 133 12.43 9.33 13.98
N ARG A 134 13.00 9.33 15.19
CA ARG A 134 13.80 8.21 15.72
C ARG A 134 13.01 7.42 16.76
N VAL A 135 12.90 6.11 16.56
CA VAL A 135 12.27 5.17 17.49
C VAL A 135 13.23 4.01 17.73
N THR A 136 13.56 3.74 18.99
CA THR A 136 14.31 2.55 19.40
C THR A 136 13.52 1.81 20.47
N ALA A 137 13.11 0.58 20.18
CA ALA A 137 12.44 -0.27 21.16
C ALA A 137 12.60 -1.76 20.84
N GLU A 138 12.27 -2.60 21.82
CA GLU A 138 12.08 -4.03 21.60
C GLU A 138 10.98 -4.28 20.56
N ILE A 139 11.14 -5.38 19.81
CA ILE A 139 10.14 -5.83 18.85
C ILE A 139 9.11 -6.76 19.48
N TYR A 140 7.88 -6.70 18.97
CA TYR A 140 6.85 -7.69 19.23
C TYR A 140 6.34 -8.29 17.92
N ALA A 141 6.53 -9.59 17.73
CA ALA A 141 6.09 -10.32 16.55
C ALA A 141 4.74 -11.00 16.79
N LEU A 142 3.73 -10.58 16.05
CA LEU A 142 2.43 -11.26 16.05
C LEU A 142 2.55 -12.65 15.40
N THR A 143 1.84 -13.63 15.94
CA THR A 143 1.88 -15.02 15.45
C THR A 143 0.50 -15.48 14.96
N GLY A 144 0.45 -16.65 14.30
CA GLY A 144 -0.81 -17.26 13.85
C GLY A 144 -1.61 -16.37 12.89
N PHE A 145 -2.92 -16.26 13.13
CA PHE A 145 -3.83 -15.43 12.33
C PHE A 145 -3.61 -13.92 12.53
N ASN A 146 -3.09 -13.52 13.69
CA ASN A 146 -2.88 -12.10 14.02
C ASN A 146 -1.61 -11.53 13.37
N ARG A 147 -0.74 -12.37 12.79
CA ARG A 147 0.53 -11.92 12.18
C ARG A 147 0.39 -10.82 11.13
N ARG A 148 -0.80 -10.66 10.53
CA ARG A 148 -1.10 -9.64 9.51
C ARG A 148 -1.83 -8.41 10.06
N LEU A 149 -2.25 -8.44 11.33
CA LEU A 149 -2.99 -7.37 12.01
C LEU A 149 -4.21 -6.82 11.22
N CYS A 150 -4.89 -7.70 10.49
CA CYS A 150 -6.06 -7.34 9.67
C CYS A 150 -7.35 -7.13 10.47
N ARG A 151 -7.34 -7.50 11.75
CA ARG A 151 -8.44 -7.31 12.70
C ARG A 151 -7.85 -6.81 14.01
N ASN A 152 -8.72 -6.31 14.90
CA ASN A 152 -8.28 -5.89 16.23
C ASN A 152 -7.66 -7.10 16.95
N PRO A 153 -6.41 -6.99 17.41
CA PRO A 153 -5.75 -8.10 18.10
C PRO A 153 -6.43 -8.33 19.47
N PRO A 154 -6.37 -9.55 20.03
CA PRO A 154 -6.92 -9.83 21.35
C PRO A 154 -6.24 -8.97 22.43
N ARG A 155 -6.90 -8.75 23.57
CA ARG A 155 -6.38 -7.90 24.66
C ARG A 155 -4.97 -8.29 25.14
N ARG A 156 -4.62 -9.58 25.07
CA ARG A 156 -3.28 -10.06 25.41
C ARG A 156 -2.23 -9.45 24.48
N ASP A 157 -2.42 -9.57 23.18
CA ASP A 157 -1.52 -9.05 22.17
C ASP A 157 -1.47 -7.51 22.23
N GLN A 158 -2.62 -6.84 22.45
CA GLN A 158 -2.65 -5.39 22.65
C GLN A 158 -1.72 -4.94 23.79
N ARG A 159 -1.74 -5.64 24.93
CA ARG A 159 -0.84 -5.32 26.05
C ARG A 159 0.62 -5.57 25.72
N SER A 160 0.92 -6.63 24.96
CA SER A 160 2.28 -6.96 24.55
C SER A 160 2.85 -6.03 23.48
N MET A 161 1.99 -5.38 22.69
CA MET A 161 2.39 -4.39 21.68
C MET A 161 2.73 -3.02 22.27
N LYS A 162 2.22 -2.71 23.47
CA LYS A 162 2.39 -1.39 24.08
C LYS A 162 3.88 -1.08 24.33
N GLY A 163 4.35 0.04 23.77
CA GLY A 163 5.74 0.48 23.91
C GLY A 163 6.75 -0.29 23.05
N LYS A 164 6.28 -1.08 22.07
CA LYS A 164 7.13 -1.92 21.21
C LYS A 164 7.05 -1.49 19.74
N ILE A 165 8.05 -1.90 18.96
CA ILE A 165 7.97 -1.91 17.48
C ILE A 165 7.28 -3.21 17.07
N VAL A 166 6.17 -3.13 16.34
CA VAL A 166 5.40 -4.33 16.00
C VAL A 166 5.82 -4.87 14.64
N LEU A 167 6.24 -6.13 14.58
CA LEU A 167 6.47 -6.84 13.32
C LEU A 167 5.15 -7.39 12.77
N VAL A 168 4.82 -6.99 11.54
CA VAL A 168 3.56 -7.34 10.86
C VAL A 168 3.82 -7.87 9.46
N LYS A 169 3.30 -9.06 9.13
CA LYS A 169 3.44 -9.61 7.76
C LYS A 169 2.61 -8.80 6.75
N ARG A 170 3.18 -8.56 5.56
CA ARG A 170 2.41 -8.13 4.37
C ARG A 170 1.23 -9.10 4.13
N GLY A 171 0.13 -8.57 3.62
CA GLY A 171 -1.02 -9.36 3.18
C GLY A 171 -2.20 -8.46 2.88
N LYS A 172 -3.34 -9.09 2.56
CA LYS A 172 -4.52 -8.49 1.90
C LYS A 172 -5.24 -7.31 2.56
N CYS A 173 -4.83 -6.90 3.76
CA CYS A 173 -5.43 -5.76 4.43
C CYS A 173 -4.52 -4.54 4.34
N ARG A 174 -5.12 -3.36 4.30
CA ARG A 174 -4.41 -2.08 4.05
C ARG A 174 -3.36 -1.79 5.11
N PHE A 175 -2.20 -1.27 4.70
CA PHE A 175 -1.10 -0.90 5.60
C PHE A 175 -1.55 0.10 6.66
N PHE A 176 -2.24 1.16 6.25
CA PHE A 176 -2.80 2.17 7.16
C PHE A 176 -3.62 1.55 8.31
N GLU A 177 -4.49 0.58 8.02
CA GLU A 177 -5.32 -0.08 9.04
C GLU A 177 -4.50 -0.91 10.02
N LYS A 178 -3.39 -1.52 9.56
CA LYS A 178 -2.46 -2.24 10.43
C LYS A 178 -1.77 -1.26 11.38
N VAL A 179 -1.23 -0.15 10.85
CA VAL A 179 -0.56 0.89 11.66
C VAL A 179 -1.54 1.49 12.67
N ARG A 180 -2.76 1.83 12.24
CA ARG A 180 -3.81 2.38 13.11
C ARG A 180 -4.13 1.44 14.29
N ARG A 181 -4.26 0.13 14.04
CA ARG A 181 -4.50 -0.86 15.10
C ARG A 181 -3.31 -1.02 16.04
N ALA A 182 -2.09 -0.99 15.51
CA ALA A 182 -0.89 -1.03 16.33
C ALA A 182 -0.78 0.20 17.23
N GLN A 183 -1.02 1.38 16.68
CA GLN A 183 -1.08 2.63 17.43
C GLN A 183 -2.15 2.61 18.52
N GLN A 184 -3.35 2.11 18.22
CA GLN A 184 -4.42 1.97 19.23
C GLN A 184 -4.05 0.99 20.35
N ALA A 185 -3.22 -0.02 20.06
CA ALA A 185 -2.63 -0.90 21.05
C ALA A 185 -1.44 -0.29 21.80
N GLY A 186 -1.03 0.93 21.45
CA GLY A 186 0.07 1.66 22.08
C GLY A 186 1.46 1.28 21.55
N ALA A 187 1.55 0.69 20.35
CA ALA A 187 2.84 0.49 19.68
C ALA A 187 3.52 1.82 19.38
N LEU A 188 4.86 1.82 19.29
CA LEU A 188 5.66 3.00 18.97
C LEU A 188 5.99 3.13 17.48
N ALA A 189 6.04 2.00 16.76
CA ALA A 189 6.22 1.95 15.31
C ALA A 189 5.75 0.59 14.77
N VAL A 190 5.66 0.47 13.45
CA VAL A 190 5.36 -0.79 12.76
C VAL A 190 6.43 -1.10 11.73
N LEU A 191 6.93 -2.33 11.75
CA LEU A 191 7.77 -2.88 10.70
C LEU A 191 6.98 -3.94 9.94
N PHE A 192 6.69 -3.64 8.68
CA PHE A 192 6.12 -4.60 7.76
C PHE A 192 7.21 -5.53 7.23
N TYR A 193 6.89 -6.81 7.03
CA TYR A 193 7.81 -7.72 6.37
C TYR A 193 7.18 -8.47 5.21
N THR A 194 7.95 -8.64 4.14
CA THR A 194 7.52 -9.20 2.85
C THR A 194 8.52 -10.23 2.34
N ASP A 195 8.00 -11.29 1.69
CA ASP A 195 8.82 -12.27 0.96
C ASP A 195 9.13 -11.78 -0.47
N ASN A 196 8.40 -10.77 -0.96
CA ASN A 196 8.51 -10.14 -2.28
C ASN A 196 9.44 -8.92 -2.23
N LYS A 197 9.65 -8.23 -3.35
CA LYS A 197 10.44 -6.98 -3.40
C LYS A 197 9.95 -5.97 -2.35
N LEU A 198 10.87 -5.15 -1.84
CA LEU A 198 10.50 -4.01 -1.02
C LEU A 198 9.66 -3.03 -1.84
N ALA A 199 8.64 -2.49 -1.19
CA ALA A 199 7.79 -1.45 -1.75
C ALA A 199 7.34 -0.56 -0.59
N SER A 200 7.39 0.76 -0.80
CA SER A 200 6.97 1.74 0.19
C SER A 200 5.48 1.57 0.53
N PRO A 201 5.12 1.25 1.80
CA PRO A 201 3.72 1.12 2.18
C PRO A 201 2.93 2.40 1.87
N SER A 202 1.91 2.28 1.04
CA SER A 202 1.10 3.42 0.59
C SER A 202 -0.11 3.70 1.48
N TYR A 203 -0.57 4.94 1.45
CA TYR A 203 -1.78 5.36 2.15
C TYR A 203 -3.04 4.92 1.41
N ALA A 204 -3.84 4.08 2.05
CA ALA A 204 -5.20 3.80 1.61
C ALA A 204 -6.11 3.68 2.84
N GLY A 205 -6.83 4.75 3.21
CA GLY A 205 -7.63 4.78 4.42
C GLY A 205 -8.25 6.15 4.69
N SER A 206 -8.78 6.33 5.90
CA SER A 206 -9.25 7.62 6.40
C SER A 206 -8.72 7.87 7.80
N GLY A 207 -8.32 9.12 8.06
CA GLY A 207 -7.74 9.55 9.33
C GLY A 207 -6.21 9.58 9.33
N VAL A 208 -5.63 9.71 10.52
CA VAL A 208 -4.21 9.99 10.73
C VAL A 208 -3.59 8.92 11.63
N VAL A 209 -2.40 8.46 11.26
CA VAL A 209 -1.48 7.71 12.13
C VAL A 209 -0.31 8.60 12.52
N ARG A 210 0.18 8.42 13.74
CA ARG A 210 1.19 9.24 14.43
C ARG A 210 2.39 8.41 14.86
N ILE A 211 2.47 7.16 14.41
CA ILE A 211 3.64 6.29 14.61
C ILE A 211 4.26 5.99 13.25
N PRO A 212 5.58 6.00 13.12
CA PRO A 212 6.24 5.72 11.85
C PRO A 212 6.13 4.24 11.49
N SER A 213 6.30 3.95 10.20
CA SER A 213 6.40 2.57 9.71
C SER A 213 7.31 2.43 8.50
N ALA A 214 7.87 1.24 8.32
CA ALA A 214 8.65 0.87 7.14
C ALA A 214 8.44 -0.60 6.79
N MET A 215 8.81 -0.97 5.56
CA MET A 215 8.85 -2.36 5.10
C MET A 215 10.29 -2.87 5.08
N ILE A 216 10.49 -4.11 5.51
CA ILE A 216 11.75 -4.85 5.43
C ILE A 216 11.53 -6.22 4.78
N ARG A 217 12.62 -6.85 4.37
CA ARG A 217 12.62 -8.22 3.86
C ARG A 217 12.32 -9.23 4.98
N SER A 218 11.62 -10.32 4.65
CA SER A 218 11.26 -11.38 5.61
C SER A 218 12.48 -12.00 6.29
N GLU A 219 13.60 -12.11 5.57
CA GLU A 219 14.86 -12.66 6.09
C GLU A 219 15.35 -11.81 7.27
N ALA A 220 15.35 -10.49 7.13
CA ALA A 220 15.70 -9.53 8.18
C ALA A 220 14.72 -9.62 9.37
N ALA A 221 13.41 -9.66 9.12
CA ALA A 221 12.40 -9.73 10.18
C ALA A 221 12.52 -11.01 11.02
N LEU A 222 12.76 -12.16 10.37
CA LEU A 222 12.99 -13.44 11.05
C LEU A 222 14.27 -13.42 11.88
N ASP A 223 15.28 -12.74 11.39
CA ASP A 223 16.56 -12.63 12.08
C ASP A 223 16.50 -11.69 13.29
N MET A 224 15.88 -10.51 13.13
CA MET A 224 15.55 -9.61 14.24
C MET A 224 14.77 -10.35 15.32
N ARG A 225 13.76 -11.14 14.96
CA ARG A 225 12.96 -11.92 15.91
C ARG A 225 13.79 -12.91 16.75
N ARG A 226 14.90 -13.43 16.20
CA ARG A 226 15.78 -14.36 16.91
C ARG A 226 16.85 -13.66 17.74
N ARG A 227 17.38 -12.53 17.26
CA ARG A 227 18.64 -11.96 17.77
C ARG A 227 18.53 -10.53 18.30
N ALA A 228 17.52 -9.76 17.90
CA ALA A 228 17.43 -8.35 18.27
C ALA A 228 16.98 -8.19 19.73
N THR A 229 17.77 -7.47 20.52
CA THR A 229 17.35 -6.95 21.83
C THR A 229 16.51 -5.70 21.67
N ALA A 230 16.86 -4.85 20.71
CA ALA A 230 16.09 -3.69 20.29
C ALA A 230 16.29 -3.47 18.79
N VAL A 231 15.32 -2.79 18.18
CA VAL A 231 15.41 -2.29 16.80
C VAL A 231 15.32 -0.78 16.86
N SER A 232 16.16 -0.10 16.09
CA SER A 232 16.09 1.34 15.85
C SER A 232 15.58 1.59 14.43
N MET A 233 14.70 2.59 14.29
CA MET A 233 14.20 3.11 13.02
C MET A 233 14.30 4.63 13.07
N GLY A 234 14.81 5.26 12.02
CA GLY A 234 14.86 6.73 11.95
C GLY A 234 16.04 7.21 11.14
N PRO A 235 16.57 8.43 11.40
CA PRO A 235 17.65 8.98 10.60
C PRO A 235 18.93 8.15 10.74
N SER A 236 19.65 7.91 9.64
CA SER A 236 20.99 7.35 9.67
C SER A 236 21.93 8.32 10.40
N GLU A 237 22.84 7.78 11.21
CA GLU A 237 23.88 8.58 11.88
C GLU A 237 24.96 9.05 10.92
#